data_AF-A0A538JL08-F1
#
_entry.id   AF-A0A538JL08-F1
#
_cell.length_a   1.000
_cell.length_b   1.000
_cell.length_c   1.000
_cell.angle_alpha   90.00
_cell.angle_beta   90.00
_cell.angle_gamma   90.00
#
_symmetry.space_group_name_H-M   'P 1'
#
loop_
_entity.id
_entity.type
_entity.pdbx_description
1 polymer ?
#
loop_
_entity_poly.entity_id
_entity_poly.type
_entity_poly.pdbx_seq_one_letter_code
_entity_poly.pdbx_strand_id
1 'polypeptide(L)'
;VVAAANHVVLIARDETDLGPLASWDLGSGGFGAGLANVSVAEGVVYAPLAGALVALHAPPVEPLASLSTSPLALSPAFSSSTFDYVLRCAAGTNSVSFTMSAVPGGTVALVAPTTTEPSASQTATVDLEENQAAVVEATDPNGAAARYWVRCLPSDFPPLTATPHPAAGAPSPGWYLIGNNISPSGTRSYAMILDARGTPVWYKRAAQAAINVTPLGHDSVAFMSATPLGGFGTDPNWHYDAYSLDDGQSTAISTVGVPTDLHELYALPNGHHLLLSYPLKRGVDLTGLQATPTPGPNSTIADCVVQDVDAQGGLVWQWTGSDHLDPVTESAIAPAVTINGETVYDVYHCNSIDESPTGDLLVSARHLNAVFEIRHSDGKVVWKMGGKPVNKDGADIIAVQNDPAGGPVLQHDARYMPNDHISMFDNRSAQAGGFARGIEYALDLAAKTAQPVFSFSSPDNAPSCCMGSFRRYPDRHSVIGWGYVTVSNGAVFTEINASGQAVFDVKFASSYASYRAVKVPPPRFDVDVLRATAGQ
;
A
#
# COMPACT_ATOMS: atom_id res chain seq x y z
N VAL A 1 -18.05 -1.09 27.88
CA VAL A 1 -17.07 -2.05 28.46
C VAL A 1 -16.74 -1.58 29.86
N VAL A 2 -16.87 -2.43 30.87
CA VAL A 2 -16.33 -2.14 32.22
C VAL A 2 -15.04 -2.94 32.34
N ALA A 3 -13.90 -2.24 32.41
CA ALA A 3 -12.61 -2.85 32.69
C ALA A 3 -12.30 -2.68 34.17
N ALA A 4 -12.13 -3.78 34.88
CA ALA A 4 -11.52 -3.81 36.21
C ALA A 4 -10.28 -4.71 36.12
N ALA A 5 -9.37 -4.61 37.10
CA ALA A 5 -8.02 -5.15 37.08
C ALA A 5 -7.86 -6.60 36.57
N ASN A 6 -8.92 -7.43 36.60
CA ASN A 6 -8.89 -8.83 36.16
C ASN A 6 -10.05 -9.29 35.25
N HIS A 7 -10.93 -8.42 34.72
CA HIS A 7 -12.08 -8.85 33.89
C HIS A 7 -12.49 -7.79 32.85
N VAL A 8 -12.89 -8.25 31.64
CA VAL A 8 -13.56 -7.44 30.62
C VAL A 8 -15.02 -7.89 30.52
N VAL A 9 -15.95 -6.98 30.84
CA VAL A 9 -17.39 -7.23 30.67
C VAL A 9 -17.94 -6.40 29.51
N LEU A 10 -18.53 -7.08 28.52
CA LEU A 10 -19.32 -6.45 27.48
C LEU A 10 -20.77 -6.31 27.97
N ILE A 11 -21.25 -5.07 27.99
CA ILE A 11 -22.63 -4.72 28.32
C ILE A 11 -23.22 -4.07 27.07
N ALA A 12 -24.12 -4.77 26.39
CA ALA A 12 -24.90 -4.19 25.30
C ALA A 12 -26.20 -3.60 25.88
N ARG A 13 -26.54 -2.38 25.48
CA ARG A 13 -27.88 -1.81 25.63
C ARG A 13 -28.49 -1.69 24.24
N ASP A 14 -29.69 -2.20 24.08
CA ASP A 14 -30.55 -1.83 22.96
C ASP A 14 -31.12 -0.42 23.26
N GLU A 15 -30.98 0.52 22.34
CA GLU A 15 -31.54 1.88 22.51
C GLU A 15 -33.08 1.91 22.37
N THR A 16 -33.69 0.81 21.92
CA THR A 16 -35.13 0.72 21.63
C THR A 16 -35.91 -0.28 22.49
N ASP A 17 -35.25 -1.13 23.27
CA ASP A 17 -35.92 -2.11 24.15
C ASP A 17 -35.30 -2.16 25.56
N LEU A 18 -36.08 -1.82 26.59
CA LEU A 18 -35.68 -1.85 28.01
C LEU A 18 -35.80 -3.26 28.63
N GLY A 19 -35.49 -4.30 27.86
CA GLY A 19 -35.37 -5.68 28.34
C GLY A 19 -34.17 -5.87 29.29
N PRO A 20 -34.11 -6.99 30.05
CA PRO A 20 -33.05 -7.22 31.01
C PRO A 20 -31.68 -7.34 30.32
N LEU A 21 -30.68 -6.66 30.91
CA LEU A 21 -29.28 -6.64 30.49
C LEU A 21 -28.75 -8.06 30.19
N ALA A 22 -28.27 -8.30 28.97
CA ALA A 22 -27.45 -9.46 28.69
C ALA A 22 -25.98 -9.12 29.04
N SER A 23 -25.46 -9.69 30.13
CA SER A 23 -24.03 -9.59 30.47
C SER A 23 -23.28 -10.78 29.87
N TRP A 24 -22.23 -10.51 29.09
CA TRP A 24 -21.32 -11.52 28.58
C TRP A 24 -20.02 -11.45 29.40
N ASP A 25 -19.77 -12.48 30.20
CA ASP A 25 -18.54 -12.63 30.98
C ASP A 25 -17.47 -13.32 30.10
N LEU A 26 -16.39 -12.59 29.78
CA LEU A 26 -15.28 -13.10 28.98
C LEU A 26 -14.25 -13.90 29.81
N GLY A 27 -14.50 -14.11 31.10
CA GLY A 27 -13.73 -15.02 31.97
C GLY A 27 -12.36 -14.48 32.41
N SER A 28 -11.65 -15.32 33.18
CA SER A 28 -10.31 -15.05 33.73
C SER A 28 -9.28 -16.05 33.19
N GLY A 29 -8.40 -15.59 32.31
CA GLY A 29 -7.10 -16.22 32.00
C GLY A 29 -7.07 -17.41 31.02
N GLY A 30 -6.19 -17.32 30.03
CA GLY A 30 -5.71 -18.44 29.22
C GLY A 30 -5.43 -18.05 27.76
N PHE A 31 -4.19 -17.64 27.46
CA PHE A 31 -3.73 -17.37 26.09
C PHE A 31 -3.72 -18.69 25.28
N GLY A 32 -4.82 -18.97 24.59
CA GLY A 32 -4.92 -19.99 23.55
C GLY A 32 -4.95 -19.32 22.17
N ALA A 33 -4.24 -19.91 21.21
CA ALA A 33 -4.19 -19.43 19.83
C ALA A 33 -5.61 -19.24 19.25
N GLY A 34 -5.92 -18.03 18.78
CA GLY A 34 -7.15 -17.74 18.05
C GLY A 34 -8.13 -16.73 18.67
N LEU A 35 -7.75 -15.91 19.66
CA LEU A 35 -8.64 -14.86 20.19
C LEU A 35 -7.94 -13.50 20.30
N ALA A 36 -8.46 -12.53 19.54
CA ALA A 36 -8.31 -11.07 19.61
C ALA A 36 -6.92 -10.51 20.03
N ASN A 37 -6.19 -9.95 19.06
CA ASN A 37 -5.13 -8.98 19.35
C ASN A 37 -5.77 -7.74 19.97
N VAL A 38 -5.68 -7.60 21.29
CA VAL A 38 -6.09 -6.38 21.99
C VAL A 38 -4.87 -5.47 22.08
N SER A 39 -4.66 -4.66 21.05
CA SER A 39 -3.82 -3.47 21.18
C SER A 39 -4.62 -2.43 21.97
N VAL A 40 -4.31 -2.31 23.26
CA VAL A 40 -4.88 -1.29 24.15
C VAL A 40 -4.44 0.13 23.74
N ALA A 41 -3.48 0.26 22.81
CA ALA A 41 -2.91 1.55 22.42
C ALA A 41 -3.77 2.35 21.44
N GLU A 42 -4.65 1.71 20.65
CA GLU A 42 -5.48 2.41 19.65
C GLU A 42 -6.98 2.28 19.91
N GLY A 43 -7.36 1.66 21.03
CA GLY A 43 -8.75 1.62 21.47
C GLY A 43 -9.66 0.69 20.67
N VAL A 44 -9.15 -0.12 19.73
CA VAL A 44 -10.00 -1.02 18.92
C VAL A 44 -9.83 -2.48 19.36
N VAL A 45 -10.91 -3.08 19.86
CA VAL A 45 -10.99 -4.53 20.11
C VAL A 45 -11.78 -5.18 18.97
N TYR A 46 -11.17 -6.14 18.28
CA TYR A 46 -11.85 -6.97 17.29
C TYR A 46 -12.26 -8.30 17.92
N ALA A 47 -13.57 -8.52 18.10
CA ALA A 47 -14.11 -9.78 18.58
C ALA A 47 -14.95 -10.46 17.49
N PRO A 48 -14.77 -11.77 17.23
CA PRO A 48 -15.68 -12.52 16.39
C PRO A 48 -16.97 -12.80 17.18
N LEU A 49 -18.07 -12.15 16.79
CA LEU A 49 -19.41 -12.46 17.31
C LEU A 49 -20.23 -13.02 16.15
N ALA A 50 -20.60 -14.31 16.24
CA ALA A 50 -21.63 -14.96 15.42
C ALA A 50 -21.75 -14.44 13.96
N GLY A 51 -20.67 -14.54 13.18
CA GLY A 51 -20.67 -14.16 11.76
C GLY A 51 -20.38 -12.69 11.45
N ALA A 52 -20.01 -11.87 12.42
CA ALA A 52 -19.57 -10.48 12.23
C ALA A 52 -18.30 -10.14 13.06
N LEU A 53 -17.40 -9.36 12.46
CA LEU A 53 -16.33 -8.66 13.18
C LEU A 53 -16.94 -7.41 13.84
N VAL A 54 -16.93 -7.33 15.17
CA VAL A 54 -17.34 -6.11 15.88
C VAL A 54 -16.09 -5.39 16.39
N ALA A 55 -15.89 -4.16 15.91
CA ALA A 55 -14.86 -3.25 16.41
C ALA A 55 -15.43 -2.43 17.58
N LEU A 56 -14.95 -2.68 18.80
CA LEU A 56 -15.29 -1.86 19.96
C LEU A 56 -14.22 -0.78 20.13
N HIS A 57 -14.65 0.49 20.06
CA HIS A 57 -13.80 1.63 20.39
C HIS A 57 -13.91 1.93 21.89
N ALA A 58 -12.94 1.48 22.68
CA ALA A 58 -12.66 2.11 23.96
C ALA A 58 -11.80 3.35 23.68
N PRO A 59 -12.14 4.55 24.19
CA PRO A 59 -11.26 5.70 24.00
C PRO A 59 -9.87 5.34 24.56
N PRO A 60 -8.79 5.57 23.79
CA PRO A 60 -7.46 5.32 24.31
C PRO A 60 -7.27 6.13 25.60
N VAL A 61 -6.62 5.54 26.59
CA VAL A 61 -6.27 6.25 27.82
C VAL A 61 -5.17 7.22 27.42
N GLU A 62 -5.33 8.48 27.79
CA GLU A 62 -4.37 9.54 27.49
C GLU A 62 -3.66 10.03 28.77
N PRO A 63 -2.84 9.18 29.43
CA PRO A 63 -2.27 9.48 30.75
C PRO A 63 -1.09 10.45 30.68
N LEU A 64 -0.60 10.81 29.49
CA LEU A 64 0.53 11.71 29.30
C LEU A 64 0.04 13.12 28.96
N ALA A 65 0.38 14.10 29.81
CA ALA A 65 -0.01 15.50 29.63
C ALA A 65 0.96 16.28 28.71
N SER A 66 2.23 15.91 28.71
CA SER A 66 3.24 16.56 27.86
C SER A 66 4.40 15.61 27.55
N LEU A 67 4.90 15.67 26.33
CA LEU A 67 6.17 15.08 25.92
C LEU A 67 6.93 16.05 25.01
N SER A 68 8.21 16.27 25.27
CA SER A 68 9.11 16.99 24.38
C SER A 68 10.51 16.41 24.43
N THR A 69 11.26 16.62 23.35
CA THR A 69 12.63 16.14 23.20
C THR A 69 13.58 17.28 22.82
N SER A 70 14.86 17.16 23.17
CA SER A 70 15.93 18.10 22.81
C SER A 70 17.26 17.36 22.64
N PRO A 71 18.11 17.71 21.66
CA PRO A 71 17.94 18.80 20.68
C PRO A 71 17.05 18.42 19.49
N LEU A 72 16.72 17.13 19.33
CA LEU A 72 15.87 16.64 18.24
C LEU A 72 14.39 16.90 18.57
N ALA A 73 13.60 17.34 17.59
CA ALA A 73 12.17 17.56 17.74
C ALA A 73 11.36 16.29 17.44
N LEU A 74 10.29 16.06 18.19
CA LEU A 74 9.29 15.03 17.89
C LEU A 74 8.61 15.31 16.55
N SER A 75 8.43 14.27 15.76
CA SER A 75 7.55 14.26 14.59
C SER A 75 6.58 13.08 14.68
N PRO A 76 5.26 13.29 14.64
CA PRO A 76 4.58 14.58 14.65
C PRO A 76 4.80 15.35 15.96
N ALA A 77 4.30 16.59 16.03
CA ALA A 77 4.25 17.33 17.29
C ALA A 77 3.40 16.56 18.33
N PHE A 78 3.74 16.71 19.61
CA PHE A 78 3.07 15.97 20.69
C PHE A 78 1.56 16.21 20.72
N SER A 79 0.82 15.11 20.86
CA SER A 79 -0.60 15.06 21.22
C SER A 79 -0.81 13.91 22.19
N SER A 80 -1.66 14.09 23.20
CA SER A 80 -1.96 13.07 24.20
C SER A 80 -2.55 11.78 23.60
N SER A 81 -3.17 11.92 22.42
CA SER A 81 -3.79 10.87 21.60
C SER A 81 -2.89 10.26 20.51
N THR A 82 -1.60 10.63 20.46
CA THR A 82 -0.61 10.07 19.53
C THR A 82 0.38 9.22 20.30
N PHE A 83 0.56 7.96 19.88
CA PHE A 83 1.36 6.97 20.60
C PHE A 83 2.68 6.59 19.91
N ASP A 84 2.87 7.01 18.66
CA ASP A 84 4.08 6.76 17.89
C ASP A 84 4.64 8.08 17.38
N TYR A 85 5.94 8.26 17.58
CA TYR A 85 6.71 9.43 17.19
C TYR A 85 8.04 9.00 16.63
N VAL A 86 8.66 9.91 15.87
CA VAL A 86 9.99 9.73 15.33
C VAL A 86 10.88 10.93 15.60
N LEU A 87 12.19 10.68 15.63
CA LEU A 87 13.27 11.66 15.66
C LEU A 87 14.12 11.50 14.40
N ARG A 88 14.56 12.64 13.85
CA ARG A 88 15.56 12.68 12.77
C ARG A 88 16.96 12.59 13.38
N CYS A 89 17.45 11.37 13.50
CA CYS A 89 18.76 11.09 14.07
C CYS A 89 19.88 11.21 13.05
N ALA A 90 21.08 11.55 13.53
CA ALA A 90 22.32 11.40 12.78
C ALA A 90 22.82 9.94 12.86
N ALA A 91 23.76 9.58 11.99
CA ALA A 91 24.40 8.27 12.05
C ALA A 91 25.13 8.08 13.39
N GLY A 92 24.98 6.89 14.00
CA GLY A 92 25.54 6.56 15.31
C GLY A 92 24.71 7.07 16.50
N THR A 93 25.38 7.35 17.61
CA THR A 93 24.74 7.68 18.88
C THR A 93 24.18 9.09 18.92
N ASN A 94 22.91 9.24 19.28
CA ASN A 94 22.20 10.51 19.45
C ASN A 94 21.79 10.69 20.91
N SER A 95 22.37 11.68 21.60
CA SER A 95 21.97 12.01 22.98
C SER A 95 20.75 12.92 22.99
N VAL A 96 19.65 12.44 23.57
CA VAL A 96 18.34 13.10 23.54
C VAL A 96 17.76 13.19 24.94
N SER A 97 17.44 14.41 25.36
CA SER A 97 16.72 14.70 26.61
C SER A 97 15.23 14.68 26.38
N PHE A 98 14.51 13.81 27.09
CA PHE A 98 13.06 13.69 27.11
C PHE A 98 12.53 14.42 28.34
N THR A 99 11.63 15.39 28.13
CA THR A 99 10.87 16.05 29.21
C THR A 99 9.43 15.61 29.12
N MET A 100 8.93 14.98 30.19
CA MET A 100 7.66 14.27 30.20
C MET A 100 6.88 14.56 31.48
N SER A 101 5.55 14.70 31.36
CA SER A 101 4.66 14.90 32.51
C SER A 101 3.38 14.12 32.33
N ALA A 102 2.94 13.41 33.36
CA ALA A 102 1.65 12.73 33.39
C ALA A 102 0.50 13.73 33.61
N VAL A 103 -0.73 13.29 33.35
CA VAL A 103 -1.94 14.00 33.78
C VAL A 103 -1.97 14.18 35.31
N PRO A 104 -2.70 15.18 35.84
CA PRO A 104 -2.74 15.44 37.28
C PRO A 104 -3.11 14.19 38.09
N GLY A 105 -2.24 13.80 39.03
CA GLY A 105 -2.39 12.61 39.87
C GLY A 105 -1.89 11.29 39.26
N GLY A 106 -1.43 11.32 38.02
CA GLY A 106 -0.77 10.20 37.34
C GLY A 106 0.75 10.19 37.53
N THR A 107 1.39 9.20 36.91
CA THR A 107 2.85 9.04 36.89
C THR A 107 3.35 8.75 35.48
N VAL A 108 4.58 9.16 35.18
CA VAL A 108 5.29 8.87 33.94
C VAL A 108 6.67 8.33 34.25
N ALA A 109 7.15 7.40 33.43
CA ALA A 109 8.48 6.81 33.49
C ALA A 109 9.01 6.55 32.08
N LEU A 110 10.33 6.59 31.92
CA LEU A 110 10.97 5.95 30.78
C LEU A 110 11.12 4.46 31.10
N VAL A 111 10.77 3.58 30.16
CA VAL A 111 10.86 2.12 30.32
C VAL A 111 11.83 1.46 29.35
N ALA A 112 12.24 2.18 28.30
CA ALA A 112 13.31 1.79 27.38
C ALA A 112 13.96 3.04 26.75
N PRO A 113 15.25 3.01 26.35
CA PRO A 113 16.20 1.92 26.58
C PRO A 113 16.71 1.85 28.03
N THR A 114 16.50 2.91 28.81
CA THR A 114 16.77 2.96 30.25
C THR A 114 15.46 3.08 31.02
N THR A 115 15.47 2.64 32.27
CA THR A 115 14.30 2.73 33.15
C THR A 115 14.52 3.85 34.17
N THR A 116 13.50 4.70 34.34
CA THR A 116 13.46 5.71 35.41
C THR A 116 12.36 5.39 36.42
N GLU A 117 12.51 5.89 37.64
CA GLU A 117 11.45 5.77 38.65
C GLU A 117 10.21 6.58 38.22
N PRO A 118 8.99 6.04 38.38
CA PRO A 118 7.76 6.77 38.07
C PRO A 118 7.63 8.06 38.90
N SER A 119 7.31 9.17 38.24
CA SER A 119 7.08 10.47 38.87
C SER A 119 5.97 11.24 38.18
N ALA A 120 5.44 12.30 38.79
CA ALA A 120 4.44 13.14 38.12
C ALA A 120 5.00 13.86 36.87
N SER A 121 6.29 14.21 36.90
CA SER A 121 7.03 14.84 35.81
C SER A 121 8.52 14.55 35.97
N GLN A 122 9.23 14.38 34.87
CA GLN A 122 10.68 14.18 34.87
C GLN A 122 11.34 14.58 33.55
N THR A 123 12.64 14.81 33.63
CA THR A 123 13.52 14.91 32.47
C THR A 123 14.58 13.82 32.56
N ALA A 124 14.73 13.04 31.50
CA ALA A 124 15.72 11.98 31.39
C ALA A 124 16.47 12.09 30.06
N THR A 125 17.79 11.93 30.07
CA THR A 125 18.61 11.89 28.85
C THR A 125 18.91 10.44 28.51
N VAL A 126 18.71 10.08 27.25
CA VAL A 126 19.06 8.78 26.70
C VAL A 126 19.89 8.92 25.45
N ASP A 127 20.81 7.99 25.28
CA ASP A 127 21.57 7.82 24.06
C ASP A 127 20.82 6.80 23.18
N LEU A 128 20.45 7.23 21.97
CA LEU A 128 19.72 6.41 21.00
C LEU A 128 20.60 6.18 19.76
N GLU A 129 20.81 4.92 19.42
CA GLU A 129 21.32 4.53 18.11
C GLU A 129 20.19 4.55 17.07
N GLU A 130 20.56 4.54 15.78
CA GLU A 130 19.60 4.37 14.69
C GLU A 130 18.75 3.10 14.91
N ASN A 131 17.45 3.20 14.61
CA ASN A 131 16.41 2.20 14.83
C ASN A 131 16.00 1.93 16.30
N GLN A 132 16.73 2.43 17.30
CA GLN A 132 16.30 2.28 18.68
C GLN A 132 15.09 3.18 19.00
N ALA A 133 14.23 2.71 19.91
CA ALA A 133 13.16 3.52 20.47
C ALA A 133 13.42 3.85 21.93
N ALA A 134 13.07 5.07 22.31
CA ALA A 134 12.72 5.40 23.68
C ALA A 134 11.23 5.13 23.89
N VAL A 135 10.87 4.51 25.01
CA VAL A 135 9.47 4.21 25.35
C VAL A 135 9.13 4.89 26.66
N VAL A 136 8.15 5.78 26.61
CA VAL A 136 7.59 6.48 27.75
C VAL A 136 6.31 5.78 28.16
N GLU A 137 6.23 5.32 29.40
CA GLU A 137 5.01 4.76 29.99
C GLU A 137 4.40 5.81 30.91
N ALA A 138 3.12 6.11 30.72
CA ALA A 138 2.37 6.98 31.61
C ALA A 138 1.15 6.25 32.15
N THR A 139 0.79 6.54 33.39
CA THR A 139 -0.36 5.96 34.12
C THR A 139 -1.19 7.09 34.70
N ASP A 140 -2.51 7.03 34.56
CA ASP A 140 -3.45 8.00 35.11
C ASP A 140 -3.72 7.75 36.62
N PRO A 141 -4.47 8.64 37.31
CA PRO A 141 -4.81 8.45 38.73
C PRO A 141 -5.65 7.21 39.03
N ASN A 142 -6.28 6.62 38.01
CA ASN A 142 -7.13 5.44 38.13
C ASN A 142 -6.36 4.14 37.85
N GLY A 143 -5.05 4.22 37.56
CA GLY A 143 -4.19 3.08 37.26
C GLY A 143 -4.22 2.64 35.80
N ALA A 144 -4.82 3.42 34.90
CA ALA A 144 -4.86 3.14 33.48
C ALA A 144 -3.59 3.65 32.79
N ALA A 145 -2.90 2.81 32.03
CA ALA A 145 -1.58 3.10 31.47
C ALA A 145 -1.54 3.04 29.93
N ALA A 146 -0.63 3.83 29.35
CA ALA A 146 -0.32 3.83 27.93
C ALA A 146 1.17 4.03 27.68
N ARG A 147 1.65 3.51 26.54
CA ARG A 147 3.04 3.64 26.09
C ARG A 147 3.13 4.52 24.86
N TYR A 148 4.11 5.41 24.88
CA TYR A 148 4.43 6.36 23.83
C TYR A 148 5.82 6.03 23.29
N TRP A 149 5.88 5.66 22.02
CA TRP A 149 7.09 5.19 21.34
C TRP A 149 7.73 6.34 20.58
N VAL A 150 9.02 6.57 20.80
CA VAL A 150 9.79 7.60 20.10
C VAL A 150 10.98 6.93 19.42
N ARG A 151 10.87 6.74 18.10
CA ARG A 151 11.86 6.02 17.29
C ARG A 151 12.93 6.95 16.73
N CYS A 152 14.19 6.59 16.92
CA CYS A 152 15.33 7.22 16.25
C CYS A 152 15.44 6.66 14.82
N LEU A 153 15.01 7.41 13.81
CA LEU A 153 15.06 6.92 12.42
C LEU A 153 16.50 6.89 11.90
N PRO A 154 16.84 5.97 10.98
CA PRO A 154 18.10 6.02 10.27
C PRO A 154 18.34 7.39 9.64
N SER A 155 19.58 7.84 9.67
CA SER A 155 20.06 9.10 9.11
C SER A 155 19.85 9.22 7.60
N ASP A 156 19.74 8.09 6.91
CA ASP A 156 19.45 7.99 5.48
C ASP A 156 17.99 7.60 5.18
N PHE A 157 17.11 7.58 6.19
CA PHE A 157 15.68 7.39 6.03
C PHE A 157 15.07 8.61 5.31
N PRO A 158 14.21 8.39 4.29
CA PRO A 158 13.69 9.49 3.48
C PRO A 158 12.93 10.53 4.33
N PRO A 159 13.13 11.84 4.07
CA PRO A 159 12.32 12.87 4.67
C PRO A 159 10.85 12.69 4.26
N LEU A 160 9.95 12.67 5.25
CA LEU A 160 8.51 12.48 5.10
C LEU A 160 7.80 13.62 5.82
N THR A 161 6.76 14.15 5.18
CA THR A 161 5.85 15.15 5.74
C THR A 161 4.42 14.64 5.58
N ALA A 162 3.68 14.66 6.67
CA ALA A 162 2.27 14.30 6.71
C ALA A 162 1.44 15.56 6.98
N THR A 163 0.41 15.80 6.16
CA THR A 163 -0.42 17.01 6.20
C THR A 163 -1.90 16.62 6.34
N PRO A 164 -2.50 16.77 7.53
CA PRO A 164 -3.92 16.56 7.72
C PRO A 164 -4.75 17.75 7.21
N HIS A 165 -5.95 17.46 6.70
CA HIS A 165 -6.93 18.43 6.22
C HIS A 165 -8.21 18.36 7.06
N PRO A 166 -8.19 18.82 8.33
CA PRO A 166 -9.28 18.58 9.29
C PRO A 166 -10.62 19.19 8.88
N ALA A 167 -10.63 20.19 7.98
CA ALA A 167 -11.85 20.77 7.42
C ALA A 167 -12.67 19.76 6.58
N ALA A 168 -12.04 18.72 6.04
CA ALA A 168 -12.67 17.65 5.29
C ALA A 168 -12.93 16.38 6.14
N GLY A 169 -12.56 16.40 7.42
CA GLY A 169 -12.60 15.24 8.32
C GLY A 169 -11.21 14.66 8.60
N ALA A 170 -11.18 13.41 9.06
CA ALA A 170 -9.96 12.67 9.37
C ALA A 170 -9.83 11.45 8.45
N PRO A 171 -8.61 10.91 8.28
CA PRO A 171 -8.40 9.58 7.71
C PRO A 171 -9.25 8.51 8.40
N SER A 172 -9.68 7.50 7.65
CA SER A 172 -10.24 6.30 8.27
C SER A 172 -9.14 5.48 8.96
N PRO A 173 -9.46 4.61 9.93
CA PRO A 173 -8.44 3.75 10.56
C PRO A 173 -7.76 2.81 9.57
N GLY A 174 -6.46 2.57 9.73
CA GLY A 174 -5.71 1.61 8.92
C GLY A 174 -4.23 1.96 8.80
N TRP A 175 -3.51 1.13 8.06
CA TRP A 175 -2.07 1.25 7.82
C TRP A 175 -1.80 1.59 6.36
N TYR A 176 -0.93 2.56 6.10
CA TYR A 176 -0.48 2.87 4.74
C TYR A 176 0.83 2.15 4.43
N LEU A 177 0.84 1.40 3.35
CA LEU A 177 2.00 0.70 2.82
C LEU A 177 2.55 1.50 1.67
N ILE A 178 3.79 1.94 1.81
CA ILE A 178 4.53 2.68 0.78
C ILE A 178 5.98 2.20 0.74
N GLY A 179 6.64 2.43 -0.38
CA GLY A 179 8.09 2.31 -0.48
C GLY A 179 8.66 3.35 -1.42
N ASN A 180 9.89 3.81 -1.17
CA ASN A 180 10.58 4.67 -2.13
C ASN A 180 11.43 3.84 -3.09
N ASN A 181 11.24 4.10 -4.39
CA ASN A 181 11.97 3.43 -5.46
C ASN A 181 12.88 4.36 -6.26
N ILE A 182 12.72 5.67 -6.06
CA ILE A 182 13.66 6.69 -6.52
C ILE A 182 14.19 7.38 -5.27
N SER A 183 15.51 7.41 -5.13
CA SER A 183 16.21 7.94 -3.95
C SER A 183 17.40 8.78 -4.40
N PRO A 184 17.56 10.03 -3.92
CA PRO A 184 18.73 10.85 -4.20
C PRO A 184 20.00 10.25 -3.58
N SER A 185 21.15 10.66 -4.11
CA SER A 185 22.46 10.23 -3.59
C SER A 185 22.59 10.51 -2.09
N GLY A 186 23.19 9.56 -1.35
CA GLY A 186 23.35 9.64 0.10
C GLY A 186 22.15 9.14 0.91
N THR A 187 21.05 8.76 0.27
CA THR A 187 19.86 8.21 0.95
C THR A 187 19.64 6.75 0.58
N ARG A 188 18.68 6.09 1.24
CA ARG A 188 18.33 4.69 0.96
C ARG A 188 16.83 4.51 0.76
N SER A 189 16.53 3.36 0.17
CA SER A 189 15.17 2.93 -0.11
C SER A 189 14.64 2.07 1.03
N TYR A 190 13.38 2.28 1.39
CA TYR A 190 12.73 1.59 2.50
C TYR A 190 11.33 1.15 2.09
N ALA A 191 10.96 -0.07 2.48
CA ALA A 191 9.56 -0.44 2.63
C ALA A 191 9.06 0.13 3.96
N MET A 192 7.85 0.69 3.99
CA MET A 192 7.34 1.42 5.16
C MET A 192 5.87 1.09 5.40
N ILE A 193 5.51 1.03 6.68
CA ILE A 193 4.13 1.01 7.17
C ILE A 193 3.92 2.25 8.03
N LEU A 194 3.01 3.12 7.60
CA LEU A 194 2.66 4.35 8.29
C LEU A 194 1.31 4.21 9.01
N ASP A 195 1.17 4.85 10.16
CA ASP A 195 -0.12 5.00 10.85
C ASP A 195 -1.04 6.01 10.14
N ALA A 196 -2.27 6.16 10.65
CA ALA A 196 -3.27 7.12 10.13
C ALA A 196 -2.84 8.60 10.21
N ARG A 197 -1.70 8.90 10.87
CA ARG A 197 -1.11 10.25 10.98
C ARG A 197 0.14 10.40 10.09
N GLY A 198 0.54 9.36 9.36
CA GLY A 198 1.72 9.33 8.50
C GLY A 198 3.04 9.10 9.24
N THR A 199 2.98 8.68 10.50
CA THR A 199 4.16 8.30 11.30
C THR A 199 4.62 6.90 10.87
N PRO A 200 5.90 6.68 10.50
CA PRO A 200 6.37 5.34 10.21
C PRO A 200 6.50 4.52 11.50
N VAL A 201 5.64 3.52 11.64
CA VAL A 201 5.62 2.59 12.80
C VAL A 201 6.52 1.39 12.53
N TRP A 202 6.60 0.96 11.27
CA TRP A 202 7.54 -0.05 10.81
C TRP A 202 8.19 0.38 9.50
N TYR A 203 9.43 -0.06 9.30
CA TYR A 203 10.15 0.11 8.04
C TYR A 203 11.28 -0.89 7.93
N LYS A 204 11.65 -1.22 6.69
CA LYS A 204 12.81 -2.07 6.38
C LYS A 204 13.63 -1.47 5.25
N ARG A 205 14.93 -1.35 5.47
CA ARG A 205 15.87 -0.86 4.46
C ARG A 205 15.98 -1.89 3.34
N ALA A 206 15.71 -1.47 2.11
CA ALA A 206 15.92 -2.30 0.92
C ALA A 206 17.35 -2.13 0.38
N ALA A 207 17.87 -3.17 -0.26
CA ALA A 207 19.22 -3.14 -0.83
C ALA A 207 19.34 -2.14 -1.99
N GLN A 208 18.27 -1.99 -2.78
CA GLN A 208 18.23 -1.09 -3.94
C GLN A 208 17.02 -0.16 -3.91
N ALA A 209 15.82 -0.72 -3.98
CA ALA A 209 14.54 -0.02 -4.02
C ALA A 209 13.51 -0.78 -3.18
N ALA A 210 12.43 -0.14 -2.74
CA ALA A 210 11.28 -0.85 -2.20
C ALA A 210 10.10 -0.65 -3.16
N ILE A 211 9.97 -1.55 -4.12
CA ILE A 211 8.93 -1.48 -5.17
C ILE A 211 7.74 -2.36 -4.79
N ASN A 212 6.54 -1.83 -5.05
CA ASN A 212 5.26 -2.52 -4.85
C ASN A 212 5.14 -3.16 -3.45
N VAL A 213 5.31 -2.35 -2.40
CA VAL A 213 5.11 -2.78 -1.02
C VAL A 213 3.65 -3.19 -0.84
N THR A 214 3.41 -4.49 -0.67
CA THR A 214 2.08 -5.10 -0.72
C THR A 214 1.86 -6.02 0.48
N PRO A 215 0.65 -6.09 1.05
CA PRO A 215 0.36 -7.06 2.11
C PRO A 215 0.29 -8.48 1.52
N LEU A 216 0.75 -9.47 2.28
CA LEU A 216 0.54 -10.88 1.95
C LEU A 216 -0.50 -11.51 2.89
N GLY A 217 -0.18 -11.54 4.17
CA GLY A 217 -0.97 -12.14 5.24
C GLY A 217 -0.96 -11.25 6.48
N HIS A 218 -1.32 -11.83 7.62
CA HIS A 218 -1.15 -11.15 8.92
C HIS A 218 0.35 -10.96 9.16
N ASP A 219 0.75 -9.75 9.58
CA ASP A 219 2.15 -9.43 9.91
C ASP A 219 3.16 -9.84 8.84
N SER A 220 2.77 -9.73 7.56
CA SER A 220 3.63 -10.08 6.44
C SER A 220 3.49 -9.08 5.29
N VAL A 221 4.63 -8.66 4.77
CA VAL A 221 4.74 -7.69 3.66
C VAL A 221 5.66 -8.24 2.59
N ALA A 222 5.32 -8.01 1.33
CA ALA A 222 6.20 -8.26 0.20
C ALA A 222 6.63 -6.96 -0.46
N PHE A 223 7.85 -6.92 -0.96
CA PHE A 223 8.34 -5.85 -1.84
C PHE A 223 9.50 -6.38 -2.69
N MET A 224 9.74 -5.76 -3.85
CA MET A 224 10.87 -6.13 -4.69
C MET A 224 12.03 -5.13 -4.50
N SER A 225 13.23 -5.67 -4.24
CA SER A 225 14.47 -4.89 -4.18
C SER A 225 15.21 -4.84 -5.52
N ALA A 226 14.63 -4.12 -6.49
CA ALA A 226 15.18 -4.01 -7.85
C ALA A 226 15.43 -2.55 -8.30
N THR A 227 16.47 -2.33 -9.10
CA THR A 227 16.66 -1.07 -9.83
C THR A 227 15.98 -1.15 -11.20
N PRO A 228 15.00 -0.27 -11.51
CA PRO A 228 14.33 -0.32 -12.80
C PRO A 228 15.21 0.31 -13.89
N LEU A 229 16.15 -0.46 -14.46
CA LEU A 229 16.99 0.02 -15.56
C LEU A 229 16.28 0.02 -16.93
N GLY A 230 15.08 -0.58 -17.03
CA GLY A 230 14.32 -0.68 -18.29
C GLY A 230 12.80 -0.56 -18.17
N GLY A 231 12.28 -0.22 -16.99
CA GLY A 231 10.83 -0.06 -16.77
C GLY A 231 10.02 -1.35 -16.63
N PHE A 232 10.59 -2.53 -16.85
CA PHE A 232 9.99 -3.86 -16.63
C PHE A 232 11.06 -4.93 -16.34
N GLY A 233 10.67 -6.05 -15.73
CA GLY A 233 11.54 -7.09 -15.19
C GLY A 233 11.95 -8.16 -16.19
N THR A 234 13.22 -8.13 -16.59
CA THR A 234 13.85 -9.14 -17.47
C THR A 234 15.03 -9.85 -16.82
N ASP A 235 15.41 -9.47 -15.60
CA ASP A 235 16.47 -10.13 -14.84
C ASP A 235 15.91 -11.44 -14.22
N PRO A 236 16.49 -12.60 -14.55
CA PRO A 236 16.02 -13.88 -14.05
C PRO A 236 16.20 -14.07 -12.53
N ASN A 237 16.94 -13.19 -11.85
CA ASN A 237 17.16 -13.26 -10.41
C ASN A 237 16.17 -12.42 -9.61
N TRP A 238 15.33 -11.63 -10.28
CA TRP A 238 14.33 -10.81 -9.58
C TRP A 238 13.24 -11.67 -8.95
N HIS A 239 12.84 -11.25 -7.76
CA HIS A 239 11.83 -11.88 -6.94
C HIS A 239 11.28 -10.85 -5.96
N TYR A 240 10.11 -11.14 -5.39
CA TYR A 240 9.61 -10.41 -4.24
C TYR A 240 10.20 -11.02 -2.96
N ASP A 241 10.66 -10.15 -2.07
CA ASP A 241 11.02 -10.53 -0.70
C ASP A 241 9.74 -10.53 0.14
N ALA A 242 9.21 -11.72 0.44
CA ALA A 242 8.13 -11.88 1.40
C ALA A 242 8.72 -11.90 2.81
N TYR A 243 8.53 -10.81 3.55
CA TYR A 243 9.07 -10.61 4.89
C TYR A 243 7.98 -10.83 5.94
N SER A 244 8.24 -11.78 6.85
CA SER A 244 7.44 -12.04 8.04
C SER A 244 7.93 -11.14 9.18
N LEU A 245 7.04 -10.34 9.74
CA LEU A 245 7.36 -9.48 10.88
C LEU A 245 7.36 -10.26 12.21
N ASP A 246 6.79 -11.47 12.26
CA ASP A 246 6.76 -12.30 13.47
C ASP A 246 8.14 -12.89 13.81
N ASP A 247 8.88 -13.36 12.81
CA ASP A 247 10.15 -14.06 12.97
C ASP A 247 11.34 -13.41 12.22
N GLY A 248 11.07 -12.32 11.51
CA GLY A 248 12.06 -11.56 10.76
C GLY A 248 12.64 -12.31 9.56
N GLN A 249 12.01 -13.38 9.09
CA GLN A 249 12.48 -14.16 7.94
C GLN A 249 11.98 -13.57 6.61
N SER A 250 12.81 -13.71 5.58
CA SER A 250 12.46 -13.41 4.19
C SER A 250 12.43 -14.69 3.37
N THR A 251 11.38 -14.86 2.57
CA THR A 251 11.29 -15.91 1.54
C THR A 251 11.08 -15.27 0.17
N ALA A 252 11.72 -15.83 -0.86
CA ALA A 252 11.55 -15.35 -2.23
C ALA A 252 10.23 -15.87 -2.82
N ILE A 253 9.46 -14.97 -3.43
CA ILE A 253 8.31 -15.30 -4.28
C ILE A 253 8.66 -14.92 -5.72
N SER A 254 8.57 -15.91 -6.62
CA SER A 254 8.98 -15.79 -8.01
C SER A 254 8.04 -16.53 -8.94
N THR A 255 8.01 -16.09 -10.18
CA THR A 255 7.51 -16.84 -11.32
C THR A 255 8.38 -18.05 -11.62
N VAL A 256 7.80 -19.06 -12.27
CA VAL A 256 8.44 -20.33 -12.61
C VAL A 256 8.89 -20.31 -14.08
N GLY A 257 10.19 -20.46 -14.32
CA GLY A 257 10.78 -20.62 -15.66
C GLY A 257 10.89 -19.33 -16.49
N VAL A 258 10.41 -18.19 -15.97
CA VAL A 258 10.45 -16.85 -16.60
C VAL A 258 10.83 -15.81 -15.52
N PRO A 259 11.41 -14.65 -15.88
CA PRO A 259 11.81 -13.63 -14.91
C PRO A 259 10.60 -12.99 -14.21
N THR A 260 10.69 -12.73 -12.92
CA THR A 260 9.61 -12.04 -12.19
C THR A 260 9.66 -10.54 -12.44
N ASP A 261 8.51 -9.96 -12.72
CA ASP A 261 8.36 -8.53 -12.92
C ASP A 261 7.95 -7.81 -11.62
N LEU A 262 8.31 -6.52 -11.53
CA LEU A 262 8.17 -5.68 -10.36
C LEU A 262 6.76 -5.11 -10.14
N HIS A 263 5.87 -5.19 -11.15
CA HIS A 263 4.62 -4.42 -11.13
C HIS A 263 3.53 -5.03 -10.26
N GLU A 264 3.46 -6.36 -10.18
CA GLU A 264 2.40 -7.02 -9.42
C GLU A 264 2.83 -8.31 -8.74
N LEU A 265 2.50 -8.37 -7.45
CA LEU A 265 2.27 -9.58 -6.70
C LEU A 265 0.91 -9.41 -6.04
N TYR A 266 -0.04 -10.25 -6.45
CA TYR A 266 -1.38 -10.29 -5.89
C TYR A 266 -1.56 -11.59 -5.09
N ALA A 267 -1.73 -11.47 -3.78
CA ALA A 267 -1.92 -12.62 -2.90
C ALA A 267 -3.39 -13.07 -2.93
N LEU A 268 -3.60 -14.35 -3.19
CA LEU A 268 -4.91 -14.97 -3.26
C LEU A 268 -5.34 -15.56 -1.90
N PRO A 269 -6.65 -15.62 -1.58
CA PRO A 269 -7.13 -16.17 -0.31
C PRO A 269 -6.75 -17.64 -0.05
N ASN A 270 -6.47 -18.40 -1.10
CA ASN A 270 -6.00 -19.80 -1.04
C ASN A 270 -4.49 -19.92 -0.75
N GLY A 271 -3.77 -18.80 -0.58
CA GLY A 271 -2.32 -18.76 -0.35
C GLY A 271 -1.47 -18.80 -1.61
N HIS A 272 -2.09 -18.80 -2.80
CA HIS A 272 -1.38 -18.64 -4.06
C HIS A 272 -1.00 -17.17 -4.31
N HIS A 273 -0.17 -16.95 -5.32
CA HIS A 273 0.24 -15.62 -5.77
C HIS A 273 0.08 -15.50 -7.29
N LEU A 274 -0.63 -14.46 -7.74
CA LEU A 274 -0.60 -14.03 -9.13
C LEU A 274 0.58 -13.08 -9.33
N LEU A 275 1.41 -13.36 -10.32
CA LEU A 275 2.65 -12.63 -10.61
C LEU A 275 2.71 -12.25 -12.09
N LEU A 276 3.32 -11.08 -12.36
CA LEU A 276 3.67 -10.65 -13.70
C LEU A 276 5.08 -11.10 -14.10
N SER A 277 5.28 -11.30 -15.40
CA SER A 277 6.57 -11.59 -16.02
C SER A 277 6.66 -10.99 -17.42
N TYR A 278 7.87 -10.59 -17.82
CA TYR A 278 8.15 -9.99 -19.12
C TYR A 278 9.21 -10.77 -19.91
N PRO A 279 8.94 -12.04 -20.30
CA PRO A 279 9.90 -12.79 -21.08
C PRO A 279 10.10 -12.17 -22.47
N LEU A 280 11.33 -12.25 -22.98
CA LEU A 280 11.64 -11.78 -24.33
C LEU A 280 11.19 -12.80 -25.38
N LYS A 281 10.24 -12.40 -26.24
CA LYS A 281 9.78 -13.22 -27.38
C LYS A 281 10.36 -12.70 -28.68
N ARG A 282 11.21 -13.51 -29.31
CA ARG A 282 11.91 -13.21 -30.57
C ARG A 282 11.13 -13.72 -31.78
N GLY A 283 11.41 -13.19 -32.95
CA GLY A 283 10.83 -13.66 -34.21
C GLY A 283 9.38 -13.24 -34.41
N VAL A 284 8.97 -12.14 -33.79
CA VAL A 284 7.63 -11.57 -33.93
C VAL A 284 7.62 -10.65 -35.14
N ASP A 285 6.63 -10.83 -36.02
CA ASP A 285 6.39 -9.89 -37.11
C ASP A 285 5.66 -8.66 -36.57
N LEU A 286 6.38 -7.56 -36.52
CA LEU A 286 5.88 -6.25 -36.09
C LEU A 286 5.76 -5.28 -37.27
N THR A 287 5.74 -5.78 -38.50
CA THR A 287 5.61 -4.95 -39.70
C THR A 287 4.32 -4.13 -39.62
N GLY A 288 4.46 -2.80 -39.73
CA GLY A 288 3.35 -1.85 -39.64
C GLY A 288 3.16 -1.22 -38.25
N LEU A 289 3.81 -1.75 -37.20
CA LEU A 289 3.82 -1.13 -35.88
C LEU A 289 4.58 0.20 -35.93
N GLN A 290 3.93 1.26 -35.42
CA GLN A 290 4.52 2.59 -35.33
C GLN A 290 5.38 2.70 -34.07
N ALA A 291 6.67 2.41 -34.22
CA ALA A 291 7.66 2.52 -33.14
C ALA A 291 9.00 3.03 -33.68
N THR A 292 9.86 3.49 -32.78
CA THR A 292 11.22 3.97 -33.09
C THR A 292 12.24 3.19 -32.26
N PRO A 293 13.22 2.50 -32.89
CA PRO A 293 13.39 2.33 -34.34
C PRO A 293 12.24 1.54 -34.96
N THR A 294 12.03 1.65 -36.28
CA THR A 294 10.95 0.94 -36.98
C THR A 294 11.17 -0.58 -36.91
N PRO A 295 10.21 -1.36 -36.39
CA PRO A 295 10.32 -2.82 -36.30
C PRO A 295 10.03 -3.51 -37.64
N GLY A 296 10.24 -4.82 -37.70
CA GLY A 296 10.05 -5.62 -38.92
C GLY A 296 9.64 -7.07 -38.64
N PRO A 297 9.81 -7.98 -39.61
CA PRO A 297 9.27 -9.35 -39.54
C PRO A 297 9.98 -10.30 -38.57
N ASN A 298 11.09 -9.86 -37.97
CA ASN A 298 11.89 -10.66 -37.04
C ASN A 298 12.34 -9.78 -35.87
N SER A 299 11.37 -9.13 -35.22
CA SER A 299 11.58 -8.27 -34.07
C SER A 299 11.39 -9.03 -32.76
N THR A 300 11.81 -8.39 -31.66
CA THR A 300 11.72 -8.95 -30.31
C THR A 300 10.83 -8.07 -29.45
N ILE A 301 9.89 -8.69 -28.75
CA ILE A 301 9.01 -8.00 -27.81
C ILE A 301 9.35 -8.40 -26.37
N ALA A 302 9.08 -7.50 -25.44
CA ALA A 302 8.82 -7.90 -24.05
C ALA A 302 7.35 -8.34 -24.00
N ASP A 303 7.12 -9.63 -23.78
CA ASP A 303 5.77 -10.16 -23.66
C ASP A 303 5.18 -9.80 -22.28
N CYS A 304 3.90 -10.09 -22.09
CA CYS A 304 3.24 -10.02 -20.79
C CYS A 304 2.79 -11.43 -20.41
N VAL A 305 3.32 -11.97 -19.33
CA VAL A 305 2.91 -13.26 -18.79
C VAL A 305 2.31 -13.06 -17.40
N VAL A 306 1.19 -13.73 -17.15
CA VAL A 306 0.59 -13.86 -15.82
C VAL A 306 0.77 -15.31 -15.38
N GLN A 307 1.28 -15.52 -14.17
CA GLN A 307 1.34 -16.86 -13.56
C GLN A 307 0.57 -16.88 -12.24
N ASP A 308 -0.18 -17.97 -12.03
CA ASP A 308 -0.62 -18.41 -10.71
C ASP A 308 0.42 -19.39 -10.16
N VAL A 309 1.01 -19.03 -9.03
CA VAL A 309 2.04 -19.83 -8.33
C VAL A 309 1.51 -20.20 -6.95
N ASP A 310 1.55 -21.50 -6.63
CA ASP A 310 1.11 -21.98 -5.31
C ASP A 310 2.04 -21.52 -4.18
N ALA A 311 1.62 -21.74 -2.93
CA ALA A 311 2.38 -21.36 -1.74
C ALA A 311 3.75 -22.06 -1.62
N GLN A 312 4.00 -23.13 -2.38
CA GLN A 312 5.26 -23.88 -2.41
C GLN A 312 6.16 -23.47 -3.58
N GLY A 313 5.74 -22.52 -4.43
CA GLY A 313 6.48 -22.07 -5.60
C GLY A 313 6.23 -22.91 -6.86
N GLY A 314 5.19 -23.75 -6.88
CA GLY A 314 4.78 -24.53 -8.02
C GLY A 314 3.90 -23.73 -9.00
N LEU A 315 4.11 -23.93 -10.30
CA LEU A 315 3.26 -23.31 -11.33
C LEU A 315 1.90 -24.03 -11.38
N VAL A 316 0.83 -23.27 -11.19
CA VAL A 316 -0.55 -23.77 -11.25
C VAL A 316 -1.18 -23.43 -12.60
N TRP A 317 -1.02 -22.19 -13.04
CA TRP A 317 -1.59 -21.69 -14.28
C TRP A 317 -0.71 -20.59 -14.90
N GLN A 318 -0.76 -20.46 -16.22
CA GLN A 318 -0.06 -19.40 -16.95
C GLN A 318 -0.90 -18.89 -18.11
N TRP A 319 -0.84 -17.58 -18.32
CA TRP A 319 -1.34 -16.91 -19.51
C TRP A 319 -0.24 -16.09 -20.18
N THR A 320 -0.21 -16.13 -21.51
CA THR A 320 0.81 -15.45 -22.33
C THR A 320 0.14 -14.44 -23.25
N GLY A 321 0.45 -13.16 -23.07
CA GLY A 321 -0.21 -12.05 -23.75
C GLY A 321 -0.14 -12.14 -25.26
N SER A 322 1.01 -12.48 -25.85
CA SER A 322 1.12 -12.58 -27.31
C SER A 322 0.29 -13.72 -27.95
N ASP A 323 -0.25 -14.65 -27.17
CA ASP A 323 -1.21 -15.64 -27.68
C ASP A 323 -2.61 -15.03 -27.84
N HIS A 324 -2.94 -13.99 -27.06
CA HIS A 324 -4.28 -13.41 -26.91
C HIS A 324 -4.40 -11.92 -27.27
N LEU A 325 -3.26 -11.27 -27.52
CA LEU A 325 -3.13 -9.86 -27.90
C LEU A 325 -2.27 -9.75 -29.16
N ASP A 326 -2.66 -8.86 -30.08
CA ASP A 326 -1.88 -8.56 -31.28
C ASP A 326 -1.04 -7.27 -31.08
N PRO A 327 0.30 -7.34 -31.16
CA PRO A 327 1.17 -6.21 -30.83
C PRO A 327 1.18 -5.11 -31.90
N VAL A 328 0.74 -5.39 -33.13
CA VAL A 328 0.71 -4.40 -34.21
C VAL A 328 -0.60 -3.61 -34.17
N THR A 329 -1.71 -4.32 -33.98
CA THR A 329 -3.04 -3.75 -34.08
C THR A 329 -3.58 -3.23 -32.76
N GLU A 330 -3.16 -3.76 -31.61
CA GLU A 330 -3.71 -3.37 -30.30
C GLU A 330 -2.86 -2.34 -29.55
N SER A 331 -1.54 -2.35 -29.70
CA SER A 331 -0.64 -1.43 -29.00
C SER A 331 -0.90 0.02 -29.41
N ALA A 332 -1.11 0.89 -28.42
CA ALA A 332 -1.25 2.33 -28.61
C ALA A 332 0.11 3.01 -28.73
N ILE A 333 1.09 2.53 -27.96
CA ILE A 333 2.52 2.90 -28.07
C ILE A 333 3.37 1.63 -27.92
N ALA A 334 4.60 1.67 -28.41
CA ALA A 334 5.55 0.57 -28.25
C ALA A 334 6.98 1.11 -28.14
N PRO A 335 7.36 1.68 -26.97
CA PRO A 335 8.73 2.14 -26.77
C PRO A 335 9.71 0.97 -26.93
N ALA A 336 10.88 1.27 -27.48
CA ALA A 336 11.96 0.31 -27.63
C ALA A 336 13.04 0.55 -26.58
N VAL A 337 13.55 -0.52 -25.98
CA VAL A 337 14.67 -0.51 -25.05
C VAL A 337 15.74 -1.50 -25.51
N THR A 338 16.99 -1.25 -25.15
CA THR A 338 18.08 -2.18 -25.45
C THR A 338 18.32 -3.11 -24.27
N ILE A 339 18.09 -4.40 -24.45
CA ILE A 339 18.33 -5.44 -23.43
C ILE A 339 19.32 -6.43 -23.98
N ASN A 340 20.44 -6.64 -23.29
CA ASN A 340 21.52 -7.55 -23.71
C ASN A 340 22.00 -7.30 -25.16
N GLY A 341 22.02 -6.03 -25.59
CA GLY A 341 22.43 -5.62 -26.94
C GLY A 341 21.36 -5.77 -28.03
N GLU A 342 20.15 -6.22 -27.68
CA GLU A 342 19.02 -6.40 -28.59
C GLU A 342 17.96 -5.31 -28.40
N THR A 343 17.38 -4.82 -29.50
CA THR A 343 16.22 -3.93 -29.46
C THR A 343 14.98 -4.73 -29.10
N VAL A 344 14.37 -4.41 -27.97
CA VAL A 344 13.14 -5.03 -27.46
C VAL A 344 12.03 -3.99 -27.44
N TYR A 345 10.89 -4.33 -28.06
CA TYR A 345 9.70 -3.49 -28.07
C TYR A 345 8.77 -3.87 -26.93
N ASP A 346 8.43 -2.89 -26.10
CA ASP A 346 7.47 -3.08 -25.01
C ASP A 346 6.06 -2.76 -25.51
N VAL A 347 5.39 -3.80 -26.00
CA VAL A 347 4.15 -3.69 -26.77
C VAL A 347 2.90 -3.73 -25.89
N TYR A 348 2.97 -4.31 -24.69
CA TYR A 348 1.79 -4.49 -23.83
C TYR A 348 1.88 -3.76 -22.50
N HIS A 349 3.00 -3.94 -21.80
CA HIS A 349 3.26 -3.35 -20.49
C HIS A 349 2.13 -3.61 -19.48
N CYS A 350 1.89 -4.88 -19.15
CA CYS A 350 0.94 -5.25 -18.10
C CYS A 350 1.43 -4.82 -16.71
N ASN A 351 0.61 -4.11 -15.94
CA ASN A 351 1.07 -3.48 -14.71
C ASN A 351 0.17 -3.64 -13.49
N SER A 352 -0.95 -4.35 -13.63
CA SER A 352 -1.73 -4.82 -12.49
C SER A 352 -2.56 -6.04 -12.84
N ILE A 353 -2.83 -6.85 -11.81
CA ILE A 353 -3.72 -8.01 -11.86
C ILE A 353 -4.65 -7.92 -10.65
N ASP A 354 -5.93 -8.20 -10.84
CA ASP A 354 -6.91 -8.44 -9.79
C ASP A 354 -7.76 -9.66 -10.14
N GLU A 355 -8.31 -10.35 -9.15
CA GLU A 355 -9.14 -11.55 -9.35
C GLU A 355 -10.61 -11.23 -9.03
N SER A 356 -11.52 -11.67 -9.90
CA SER A 356 -12.95 -11.64 -9.64
C SER A 356 -13.36 -12.76 -8.67
N PRO A 357 -14.55 -12.70 -8.05
CA PRO A 357 -15.06 -13.80 -7.24
C PRO A 357 -15.23 -15.14 -7.99
N THR A 358 -15.23 -15.13 -9.33
CA THR A 358 -15.30 -16.34 -10.17
C THR A 358 -13.93 -16.89 -10.55
N GLY A 359 -12.83 -16.21 -10.16
CA GLY A 359 -11.46 -16.55 -10.51
C GLY A 359 -10.97 -15.94 -11.82
N ASP A 360 -11.81 -15.15 -12.51
CA ASP A 360 -11.42 -14.46 -13.75
C ASP A 360 -10.52 -13.26 -13.42
N LEU A 361 -9.59 -12.92 -14.31
CA LEU A 361 -8.52 -11.97 -14.00
C LEU A 361 -8.73 -10.64 -14.73
N LEU A 362 -8.76 -9.53 -13.98
CA LEU A 362 -8.65 -8.19 -14.55
C LEU A 362 -7.19 -7.81 -14.70
N VAL A 363 -6.78 -7.50 -15.92
CA VAL A 363 -5.41 -7.08 -16.22
C VAL A 363 -5.39 -5.68 -16.82
N SER A 364 -4.52 -4.82 -16.30
CA SER A 364 -4.21 -3.53 -16.91
C SER A 364 -2.99 -3.64 -17.79
N ALA A 365 -3.11 -3.22 -19.06
CA ALA A 365 -2.00 -3.14 -20.00
C ALA A 365 -1.79 -1.70 -20.44
N ARG A 366 -0.73 -1.10 -19.89
CA ARG A 366 -0.41 0.32 -20.02
C ARG A 366 -0.28 0.74 -21.48
N HIS A 367 0.46 -0.02 -22.28
CA HIS A 367 0.77 0.34 -23.66
C HIS A 367 -0.35 0.04 -24.65
N LEU A 368 -1.45 -0.57 -24.18
CA LEU A 368 -2.72 -0.66 -24.91
C LEU A 368 -3.65 0.52 -24.60
N ASN A 369 -3.38 1.29 -23.53
CA ASN A 369 -4.35 2.19 -22.89
C ASN A 369 -5.65 1.46 -22.53
N ALA A 370 -5.55 0.20 -22.09
CA ALA A 370 -6.70 -0.67 -21.91
C ALA A 370 -6.57 -1.57 -20.69
N VAL A 371 -7.74 -1.96 -20.19
CA VAL A 371 -7.91 -3.03 -19.21
C VAL A 371 -8.79 -4.11 -19.83
N PHE A 372 -8.62 -5.36 -19.43
CA PHE A 372 -9.37 -6.48 -19.96
C PHE A 372 -9.50 -7.60 -18.96
N GLU A 373 -10.54 -8.42 -19.14
CA GLU A 373 -10.75 -9.62 -18.33
C GLU A 373 -10.30 -10.86 -19.09
N ILE A 374 -9.54 -11.71 -18.41
CA ILE A 374 -9.14 -13.03 -18.84
C ILE A 374 -10.05 -14.03 -18.15
N ARG A 375 -10.77 -14.85 -18.92
CA ARG A 375 -11.52 -15.96 -18.35
C ARG A 375 -10.56 -17.06 -17.93
N HIS A 376 -10.55 -17.43 -16.67
CA HIS A 376 -9.56 -18.35 -16.13
C HIS A 376 -9.66 -19.76 -16.73
N SER A 377 -10.87 -20.21 -17.06
CA SER A 377 -11.13 -21.57 -17.55
C SER A 377 -10.47 -21.90 -18.90
N ASP A 378 -10.30 -20.93 -19.77
CA ASP A 378 -9.79 -21.13 -21.15
C ASP A 378 -8.76 -20.08 -21.59
N GLY A 379 -8.42 -19.12 -20.73
CA GLY A 379 -7.43 -18.08 -20.97
C GLY A 379 -7.86 -16.99 -21.95
N LYS A 380 -9.11 -17.00 -22.43
CA LYS A 380 -9.55 -16.02 -23.42
C LYS A 380 -9.75 -14.65 -22.82
N VAL A 381 -9.37 -13.61 -23.55
CA VAL A 381 -9.84 -12.26 -23.27
C VAL A 381 -11.31 -12.16 -23.65
N VAL A 382 -12.18 -11.88 -22.68
CA VAL A 382 -13.64 -11.92 -22.89
C VAL A 382 -14.25 -10.55 -23.12
N TRP A 383 -13.68 -9.52 -22.49
CA TRP A 383 -14.00 -8.13 -22.78
C TRP A 383 -12.76 -7.26 -22.60
N LYS A 384 -12.74 -6.12 -23.31
CA LYS A 384 -11.66 -5.12 -23.26
C LYS A 384 -12.26 -3.72 -23.21
N MET A 385 -11.80 -2.90 -22.28
CA MET A 385 -12.19 -1.49 -22.13
C MET A 385 -10.98 -0.59 -22.39
N GLY A 386 -11.16 0.42 -23.24
CA GLY A 386 -10.14 1.41 -23.57
C GLY A 386 -9.25 1.02 -24.76
N GLY A 387 -8.38 1.95 -25.15
CA GLY A 387 -7.43 1.74 -26.24
C GLY A 387 -8.07 1.59 -27.62
N LYS A 388 -7.36 0.90 -28.52
CA LYS A 388 -7.87 0.56 -29.86
C LYS A 388 -8.99 -0.48 -29.74
N PRO A 389 -10.11 -0.33 -30.46
CA PRO A 389 -11.31 -1.18 -30.32
C PRO A 389 -11.19 -2.52 -31.06
N VAL A 390 -10.12 -3.24 -30.76
CA VAL A 390 -9.78 -4.55 -31.34
C VAL A 390 -9.18 -5.44 -30.25
N ASN A 391 -9.39 -6.74 -30.38
CA ASN A 391 -8.72 -7.76 -29.58
C ASN A 391 -8.58 -9.04 -30.40
N LYS A 392 -7.44 -9.72 -30.29
CA LYS A 392 -7.11 -10.92 -31.06
C LYS A 392 -8.03 -12.13 -30.79
N ASP A 393 -8.56 -12.27 -29.57
CA ASP A 393 -9.50 -13.35 -29.23
C ASP A 393 -10.95 -13.07 -29.67
N GLY A 394 -11.23 -11.86 -30.19
CA GLY A 394 -12.57 -11.42 -30.53
C GLY A 394 -13.39 -11.02 -29.30
N ALA A 395 -12.74 -10.51 -28.25
CA ALA A 395 -13.38 -10.01 -27.04
C ALA A 395 -14.43 -8.93 -27.31
N ASP A 396 -15.40 -8.82 -26.41
CA ASP A 396 -16.35 -7.71 -26.44
C ASP A 396 -15.64 -6.38 -26.14
N ILE A 397 -15.81 -5.41 -27.03
CA ILE A 397 -15.21 -4.08 -26.87
C ILE A 397 -16.17 -3.20 -26.07
N ILE A 398 -15.75 -2.85 -24.86
CA ILE A 398 -16.50 -2.00 -23.94
C ILE A 398 -16.21 -0.54 -24.26
N ALA A 399 -17.19 0.15 -24.82
CA ALA A 399 -17.06 1.55 -25.20
C ALA A 399 -17.11 2.46 -23.97
N VAL A 400 -16.03 3.21 -23.73
CA VAL A 400 -16.03 4.28 -22.72
C VAL A 400 -16.89 5.42 -23.23
N GLN A 401 -17.85 5.84 -22.41
CA GLN A 401 -18.81 6.88 -22.73
C GLN A 401 -18.77 7.97 -21.67
N ASN A 402 -19.09 9.21 -22.08
CA ASN A 402 -19.22 10.39 -21.22
C ASN A 402 -18.04 10.67 -20.27
N ASP A 403 -16.85 10.14 -20.57
CA ASP A 403 -15.63 10.54 -19.90
C ASP A 403 -15.07 11.81 -20.56
N PRO A 404 -15.02 12.96 -19.85
CA PRO A 404 -14.53 14.21 -20.41
C PRO A 404 -13.09 14.13 -20.93
N ALA A 405 -12.31 13.17 -20.43
CA ALA A 405 -10.93 12.97 -20.85
C ALA A 405 -10.76 11.83 -21.88
N GLY A 406 -11.85 11.20 -22.32
CA GLY A 406 -11.85 10.24 -23.44
C GLY A 406 -11.35 8.83 -23.13
N GLY A 407 -11.45 8.37 -21.88
CA GLY A 407 -11.00 7.04 -21.45
C GLY A 407 -9.56 7.02 -20.92
N PRO A 408 -9.13 5.92 -20.28
CA PRO A 408 -7.83 5.84 -19.60
C PRO A 408 -6.66 5.95 -20.57
N VAL A 409 -5.54 6.52 -20.12
CA VAL A 409 -4.31 6.61 -20.91
C VAL A 409 -3.10 6.28 -20.03
N LEU A 410 -2.37 5.25 -20.45
CA LEU A 410 -1.15 4.76 -19.80
C LEU A 410 -1.36 4.46 -18.31
N GLN A 411 -2.55 3.94 -17.99
CA GLN A 411 -3.08 3.71 -16.65
C GLN A 411 -2.34 2.61 -15.86
N HIS A 412 -2.53 2.60 -14.54
CA HIS A 412 -2.04 1.59 -13.60
C HIS A 412 -3.14 1.15 -12.63
N ASP A 413 -2.88 0.02 -11.96
CA ASP A 413 -3.61 -0.41 -10.76
C ASP A 413 -5.13 -0.55 -10.97
N ALA A 414 -5.52 -1.22 -12.07
CA ALA A 414 -6.91 -1.59 -12.29
C ALA A 414 -7.36 -2.63 -11.27
N ARG A 415 -8.52 -2.40 -10.64
CA ARG A 415 -9.10 -3.24 -9.59
C ARG A 415 -10.59 -3.45 -9.80
N TYR A 416 -11.05 -4.65 -9.50
CA TYR A 416 -12.47 -4.90 -9.30
C TYR A 416 -12.94 -4.20 -8.02
N MET A 417 -14.17 -3.73 -8.08
CA MET A 417 -14.89 -3.19 -6.94
C MET A 417 -16.02 -4.16 -6.54
N PRO A 418 -16.45 -4.20 -5.27
CA PRO A 418 -17.51 -5.10 -4.81
C PRO A 418 -18.88 -4.93 -5.50
N ASN A 419 -19.07 -3.85 -6.26
CA ASN A 419 -20.27 -3.52 -7.03
C ASN A 419 -20.09 -3.77 -8.54
N ASP A 420 -19.16 -4.63 -8.92
CA ASP A 420 -18.82 -4.98 -10.32
C ASP A 420 -18.34 -3.79 -11.17
N HIS A 421 -18.01 -2.67 -10.52
CA HIS A 421 -17.29 -1.58 -11.16
C HIS A 421 -15.80 -1.90 -11.22
N ILE A 422 -15.06 -1.07 -11.94
CA ILE A 422 -13.59 -1.10 -11.93
C ILE A 422 -13.03 0.26 -11.55
N SER A 423 -12.01 0.27 -10.69
CA SER A 423 -11.23 1.47 -10.37
C SER A 423 -9.83 1.37 -10.97
N MET A 424 -9.22 2.50 -11.32
CA MET A 424 -7.83 2.54 -11.79
C MET A 424 -7.20 3.92 -11.58
N PHE A 425 -5.87 3.97 -11.65
CA PHE A 425 -5.11 5.21 -11.71
C PHE A 425 -4.82 5.57 -13.16
N ASP A 426 -5.43 6.64 -13.66
CA ASP A 426 -5.25 7.13 -15.03
C ASP A 426 -4.11 8.16 -15.06
N ASN A 427 -2.93 7.71 -15.50
CA ASN A 427 -1.68 8.49 -15.41
C ASN A 427 -1.65 9.71 -16.31
N ARG A 428 -2.22 9.61 -17.52
CA ARG A 428 -2.13 10.65 -18.57
C ARG A 428 -0.71 11.01 -18.96
N SER A 429 0.21 10.04 -18.93
CA SER A 429 1.62 10.31 -19.19
C SER A 429 1.81 10.94 -20.57
N ALA A 430 2.68 11.95 -20.65
CA ALA A 430 3.00 12.68 -21.88
C ALA A 430 1.80 13.34 -22.60
N GLN A 431 0.62 13.46 -21.96
CA GLN A 431 -0.49 14.25 -22.50
C GLN A 431 -0.40 15.69 -21.98
N ALA A 432 -0.03 16.62 -22.85
CA ALA A 432 -0.05 18.04 -22.53
C ALA A 432 -1.49 18.46 -22.15
N GLY A 433 -1.66 19.00 -20.93
CA GLY A 433 -2.98 19.37 -20.40
C GLY A 433 -3.80 18.21 -19.84
N GLY A 434 -3.27 16.98 -19.83
CA GLY A 434 -3.86 15.84 -19.13
C GLY A 434 -3.42 15.79 -17.67
N PHE A 435 -4.36 15.57 -16.75
CA PHE A 435 -4.09 15.47 -15.31
C PHE A 435 -4.27 14.03 -14.85
N ALA A 436 -3.31 13.52 -14.08
CA ALA A 436 -3.45 12.21 -13.47
C ALA A 436 -4.69 12.20 -12.56
N ARG A 437 -5.38 11.06 -12.47
CA ARG A 437 -6.59 10.94 -11.66
C ARG A 437 -6.84 9.52 -11.18
N GLY A 438 -7.44 9.39 -10.01
CA GLY A 438 -8.16 8.17 -9.65
C GLY A 438 -9.53 8.18 -10.33
N ILE A 439 -9.90 7.10 -11.01
CA ILE A 439 -11.18 6.99 -11.74
C ILE A 439 -11.85 5.65 -11.47
N GLU A 440 -13.19 5.66 -11.39
CA GLU A 440 -14.03 4.47 -11.31
C GLU A 440 -15.02 4.46 -12.48
N TYR A 441 -15.14 3.32 -13.15
CA TYR A 441 -16.12 3.09 -14.21
C TYR A 441 -17.14 2.06 -13.77
N ALA A 442 -18.42 2.39 -13.94
CA ALA A 442 -19.50 1.42 -13.94
C ALA A 442 -19.53 0.71 -15.30
N LEU A 443 -19.54 -0.62 -15.28
CA LEU A 443 -19.58 -1.46 -16.47
C LEU A 443 -21.01 -1.94 -16.75
N ASP A 444 -21.43 -1.85 -18.00
CA ASP A 444 -22.59 -2.58 -18.53
C ASP A 444 -22.10 -3.49 -19.66
N LEU A 445 -21.78 -4.74 -19.30
CA LEU A 445 -21.25 -5.72 -20.24
C LEU A 445 -22.30 -6.16 -21.28
N ALA A 446 -23.59 -6.09 -20.95
CA ALA A 446 -24.66 -6.42 -21.89
C ALA A 446 -24.81 -5.34 -22.98
N ALA A 447 -24.76 -4.06 -22.58
CA ALA A 447 -24.75 -2.93 -23.50
C ALA A 447 -23.37 -2.66 -24.11
N LYS A 448 -22.31 -3.29 -23.58
CA LYS A 448 -20.89 -3.09 -23.94
C LYS A 448 -20.44 -1.64 -23.75
N THR A 449 -20.79 -1.06 -22.61
CA THR A 449 -20.45 0.34 -22.27
C THR A 449 -19.81 0.45 -20.90
N ALA A 450 -18.99 1.50 -20.72
CA ALA A 450 -18.44 1.89 -19.44
C ALA A 450 -18.66 3.39 -19.23
N GLN A 451 -19.12 3.79 -18.05
CA GLN A 451 -19.40 5.19 -17.69
C GLN A 451 -18.59 5.57 -16.45
N PRO A 452 -17.92 6.74 -16.43
CA PRO A 452 -17.26 7.21 -15.23
C PRO A 452 -18.31 7.55 -14.17
N VAL A 453 -18.18 6.97 -12.99
CA VAL A 453 -19.07 7.25 -11.84
C VAL A 453 -18.35 7.99 -10.72
N PHE A 454 -17.02 8.00 -10.76
CA PHE A 454 -16.18 8.77 -9.85
C PHE A 454 -14.89 9.19 -10.55
N SER A 455 -14.41 10.39 -10.24
CA SER A 455 -13.08 10.85 -10.66
C SER A 455 -12.52 11.84 -9.63
N PHE A 456 -11.25 11.72 -9.31
CA PHE A 456 -10.51 12.69 -8.50
C PHE A 456 -9.18 13.02 -9.20
N SER A 457 -9.07 14.25 -9.70
CA SER A 457 -7.88 14.73 -10.41
C SER A 457 -6.77 15.14 -9.45
N SER A 458 -5.52 15.02 -9.92
CA SER A 458 -4.33 15.51 -9.23
C SER A 458 -4.54 16.97 -8.79
N PRO A 459 -4.40 17.28 -7.48
CA PRO A 459 -4.50 18.65 -6.98
C PRO A 459 -3.48 19.60 -7.62
N ASP A 460 -2.37 19.05 -8.11
CA ASP A 460 -1.29 19.80 -8.76
C ASP A 460 -1.56 20.05 -10.26
N ASN A 461 -2.71 19.58 -10.79
CA ASN A 461 -3.05 19.65 -12.22
C ASN A 461 -1.91 19.14 -13.12
N ALA A 462 -1.28 18.04 -12.72
CA ALA A 462 -0.13 17.46 -13.40
C ALA A 462 -0.41 16.01 -13.83
N PRO A 463 0.19 15.55 -14.95
CA PRO A 463 0.23 14.13 -15.27
C PRO A 463 1.20 13.40 -14.35
N SER A 464 1.01 12.08 -14.26
CA SER A 464 1.97 11.16 -13.66
C SER A 464 2.70 10.43 -14.78
N CYS A 465 4.03 10.43 -14.78
CA CYS A 465 4.76 9.84 -15.90
C CYS A 465 4.67 8.32 -15.92
N CYS A 466 4.52 7.68 -14.76
CA CYS A 466 4.35 6.23 -14.58
C CYS A 466 3.99 5.90 -13.12
N MET A 467 3.72 4.62 -12.86
CA MET A 467 3.42 4.08 -11.53
C MET A 467 2.07 4.64 -11.00
N GLY A 468 1.84 4.54 -9.70
CA GLY A 468 0.65 5.05 -9.03
C GLY A 468 -0.42 3.98 -8.81
N SER A 469 -1.37 4.33 -7.95
CA SER A 469 -2.45 3.46 -7.49
C SER A 469 -3.72 4.25 -7.22
N PHE A 470 -4.86 3.60 -7.40
CA PHE A 470 -6.13 4.14 -6.93
C PHE A 470 -6.96 3.02 -6.32
N ARG A 471 -7.14 3.09 -5.00
CA ARG A 471 -7.87 2.08 -4.23
C ARG A 471 -9.02 2.74 -3.49
N ARG A 472 -10.22 2.21 -3.68
CA ARG A 472 -11.43 2.60 -2.95
C ARG A 472 -11.77 1.51 -1.96
N TYR A 473 -12.15 1.90 -0.74
CA TYR A 473 -12.36 0.98 0.37
C TYR A 473 -13.85 0.89 0.75
N PRO A 474 -14.28 -0.14 1.51
CA PRO A 474 -15.69 -0.31 1.90
C PRO A 474 -16.29 0.85 2.70
N ASP A 475 -15.46 1.60 3.41
CA ASP A 475 -15.84 2.83 4.12
C ASP A 475 -16.06 4.04 3.18
N ARG A 476 -15.87 3.83 1.87
CA ARG A 476 -15.93 4.81 0.78
C ARG A 476 -14.83 5.88 0.84
N HIS A 477 -13.85 5.73 1.71
CA HIS A 477 -12.59 6.45 1.56
C HIS A 477 -11.82 5.87 0.38
N SER A 478 -10.92 6.65 -0.17
CA SER A 478 -10.01 6.19 -1.22
C SER A 478 -8.61 6.71 -0.98
N VAL A 479 -7.61 5.92 -1.36
CA VAL A 479 -6.21 6.35 -1.38
C VAL A 479 -5.76 6.40 -2.82
N ILE A 480 -5.24 7.57 -3.21
CA ILE A 480 -4.60 7.77 -4.50
C ILE A 480 -3.10 7.84 -4.27
N GLY A 481 -2.35 6.85 -4.73
CA GLY A 481 -0.90 6.91 -4.83
C GLY A 481 -0.53 7.57 -6.15
N TRP A 482 0.16 8.71 -6.12
CA TRP A 482 0.32 9.54 -7.32
C TRP A 482 1.43 9.07 -8.27
N GLY A 483 2.20 8.04 -7.88
CA GLY A 483 3.31 7.52 -8.67
C GLY A 483 4.41 8.56 -8.84
N TYR A 484 4.99 8.64 -10.03
CA TYR A 484 6.01 9.64 -10.34
C TYR A 484 5.39 10.86 -11.04
N VAL A 485 4.85 11.78 -10.23
CA VAL A 485 4.28 13.04 -10.72
C VAL A 485 5.39 13.97 -11.19
N THR A 486 5.17 14.69 -12.29
CA THR A 486 6.18 15.57 -12.91
C THR A 486 6.43 16.89 -12.16
N VAL A 487 5.87 17.06 -10.96
CA VAL A 487 6.11 18.24 -10.11
C VAL A 487 7.03 17.87 -8.94
N SER A 488 7.96 18.74 -8.58
CA SER A 488 9.01 18.46 -7.61
C SER A 488 8.55 18.24 -6.16
N ASN A 489 7.29 18.57 -5.82
CA ASN A 489 6.74 18.60 -4.45
C ASN A 489 5.32 17.99 -4.33
N GLY A 490 4.94 17.11 -5.26
CA GLY A 490 3.64 16.43 -5.25
C GLY A 490 3.49 15.50 -4.04
N ALA A 491 2.25 15.22 -3.66
CA ALA A 491 1.96 14.16 -2.69
C ALA A 491 2.45 12.80 -3.21
N VAL A 492 2.99 11.97 -2.32
CA VAL A 492 3.19 10.54 -2.57
C VAL A 492 1.83 9.87 -2.65
N PHE A 493 0.96 10.18 -1.69
CA PHE A 493 -0.43 9.81 -1.73
C PHE A 493 -1.34 10.84 -1.06
N THR A 494 -2.60 10.79 -1.45
CA THR A 494 -3.72 11.52 -0.83
C THR A 494 -4.79 10.52 -0.41
N GLU A 495 -5.30 10.65 0.81
CA GLU A 495 -6.56 10.03 1.20
C GLU A 495 -7.72 11.01 1.00
N ILE A 496 -8.78 10.53 0.36
CA ILE A 496 -10.03 11.24 0.16
C ILE A 496 -11.16 10.54 0.89
N ASN A 497 -12.08 11.32 1.44
CA ASN A 497 -13.29 10.81 2.08
C ASN A 497 -14.37 10.44 1.04
N ALA A 498 -15.51 9.94 1.54
CA ALA A 498 -16.65 9.55 0.72
C ALA A 498 -17.29 10.71 -0.09
N SER A 499 -17.09 11.96 0.31
CA SER A 499 -17.57 13.14 -0.44
C SER A 499 -16.56 13.63 -1.49
N GLY A 500 -15.42 12.94 -1.66
CA GLY A 500 -14.40 13.30 -2.63
C GLY A 500 -13.52 14.48 -2.19
N GLN A 501 -13.38 14.70 -0.88
CA GLN A 501 -12.52 15.75 -0.32
C GLN A 501 -11.26 15.12 0.29
N ALA A 502 -10.10 15.71 0.03
CA ALA A 502 -8.84 15.28 0.63
C ALA A 502 -8.85 15.50 2.14
N VAL A 503 -8.61 14.45 2.91
CA VAL A 503 -8.50 14.48 4.38
C VAL A 503 -7.05 14.42 4.85
N PHE A 504 -6.14 13.92 4.00
CA PHE A 504 -4.75 13.69 4.37
C PHE A 504 -3.84 13.54 3.16
N ASP A 505 -2.66 14.14 3.23
CA ASP A 505 -1.57 13.97 2.26
C ASP A 505 -0.29 13.50 2.96
N VAL A 506 0.46 12.61 2.30
CA VAL A 506 1.84 12.30 2.67
C VAL A 506 2.75 12.64 1.51
N LYS A 507 3.90 13.27 1.83
CA LYS A 507 4.91 13.74 0.88
C LYS A 507 6.27 13.23 1.29
N PHE A 508 7.08 12.81 0.33
CA PHE A 508 8.53 12.79 0.51
C PHE A 508 9.11 14.20 0.31
N ALA A 509 10.35 14.42 0.74
CA ALA A 509 11.13 15.52 0.19
C ALA A 509 11.27 15.42 -1.34
N SER A 510 11.66 16.51 -1.99
CA SER A 510 11.91 16.54 -3.43
C SER A 510 12.87 15.43 -3.87
N SER A 511 12.65 14.90 -5.09
CA SER A 511 13.48 13.87 -5.75
C SER A 511 13.33 12.44 -5.25
N TYR A 512 12.35 12.17 -4.38
CA TYR A 512 11.90 10.82 -4.09
C TYR A 512 10.60 10.51 -4.84
N ALA A 513 10.36 9.23 -5.10
CA ALA A 513 9.09 8.76 -5.63
C ALA A 513 8.71 7.43 -4.98
N SER A 514 7.41 7.15 -4.96
CA SER A 514 6.87 5.85 -4.59
C SER A 514 6.20 5.20 -5.79
N TYR A 515 6.31 3.86 -5.87
CA TYR A 515 5.64 3.10 -6.91
C TYR A 515 4.12 3.10 -6.70
N ARG A 516 3.65 2.79 -5.50
CA ARG A 516 2.22 2.76 -5.12
C ARG A 516 2.07 3.13 -3.66
N ALA A 517 0.86 3.55 -3.29
CA ALA A 517 0.41 3.59 -1.91
C ALA A 517 -0.86 2.76 -1.77
N VAL A 518 -0.88 1.88 -0.77
CA VAL A 518 -2.02 1.00 -0.46
C VAL A 518 -2.36 1.16 1.02
N LYS A 519 -3.64 1.11 1.36
CA LYS A 519 -4.11 1.09 2.74
C LYS A 519 -4.71 -0.27 3.06
N VAL A 520 -4.41 -0.77 4.25
CA VAL A 520 -4.95 -2.01 4.78
C VAL A 520 -5.66 -1.75 6.11
N PRO A 521 -6.65 -2.56 6.48
CA PRO A 521 -7.38 -2.36 7.73
C PRO A 521 -6.48 -2.62 8.95
N PRO A 522 -6.81 -2.05 10.13
CA PRO A 522 -5.99 -2.21 11.34
C PRO A 522 -5.62 -3.65 11.72
N PRO A 523 -6.53 -4.67 11.66
CA PRO A 523 -6.20 -6.06 11.97
C PRO A 523 -5.18 -6.70 11.02
N ARG A 524 -4.72 -5.98 9.98
CA ARG A 524 -3.75 -6.55 9.08
C ARG A 524 -2.39 -6.71 9.76
N PHE A 525 -2.05 -5.79 10.66
CA PHE A 525 -0.79 -5.74 11.37
C PHE A 525 -1.02 -5.55 12.86
N ASP A 526 -0.31 -6.30 13.68
CA ASP A 526 -0.22 -6.04 15.11
C ASP A 526 0.76 -4.89 15.37
N VAL A 527 0.29 -3.83 16.03
CA VAL A 527 1.11 -2.63 16.28
C VAL A 527 2.33 -2.92 17.15
N ASP A 528 2.25 -3.88 18.08
CA ASP A 528 3.37 -4.22 18.94
C ASP A 528 4.44 -5.00 18.16
N VAL A 529 4.02 -5.83 17.20
CA VAL A 529 4.92 -6.47 16.22
C VAL A 529 5.59 -5.42 15.33
N LEU A 530 4.83 -4.46 14.79
CA LEU A 530 5.37 -3.35 14.00
C LEU A 530 6.45 -2.59 14.79
N ARG A 531 6.15 -2.20 16.04
CA ARG A 531 7.06 -1.46 16.92
C ARG A 531 8.30 -2.28 17.31
N ALA A 532 8.15 -3.58 17.54
CA ALA A 532 9.27 -4.43 17.91
C ALA A 532 10.25 -4.68 16.75
N THR A 533 9.74 -4.70 15.52
CA THR A 533 10.51 -5.10 14.33
C THR A 533 10.91 -3.97 13.39
N ALA A 534 10.56 -2.72 13.72
CA ALA A 534 10.96 -1.55 12.95
C ALA A 534 12.48 -1.43 12.79
N GLY A 535 12.96 -1.38 11.54
CA GLY A 535 14.36 -1.17 11.20
C GLY A 535 15.25 -2.41 11.27
N GLN A 536 14.69 -3.61 11.50
CA GLN A 536 15.41 -4.89 11.50
C GLN A 536 15.79 -5.38 10.10
#